data_AF-A0A7S3JGW4-F1
#
_entry.id   AF-A0A7S3JGW4-F1
#
_cell.length_a   1.000
_cell.length_b   1.000
_cell.length_c   1.000
_cell.angle_alpha   90.00
_cell.angle_beta   90.00
_cell.angle_gamma   90.00
#
_symmetry.space_group_name_H-M   'P 1'
#
loop_
_entity.id
_entity.type
_entity.pdbx_description
1 polymer ?
#
loop_
_entity_poly.entity_id
_entity_poly.type
_entity_poly.pdbx_seq_one_letter_code
_entity_poly.pdbx_strand_id
1 'polypeptide(L)'
;MACSASIKRHEVRYDDVCQGKSVCTVDFTLSDDIVDGVLMYRLDNFYANHKNFVKSRSFSQLRGGSPASLSDCDPVEHNRDVGSPTSVTTGAALKPSAVAYPCGLVAKFRFTDSFVLADASGASVTLAEASIALAIDRRSRFGNTADKSQQWLDFEDEHFMVWMRPETFPWFDKLYAHVPSTLKAGQKYTLTISNAYDRSGVQK
;
A
#
# COMPACT_ATOMS: atom_id res chain seq x y z
N MET A 1 -14.13 20.68 22.93
CA MET A 1 -14.58 19.52 22.13
C MET A 1 -14.98 20.01 20.72
N ALA A 2 -14.02 20.52 19.95
CA ALA A 2 -14.27 21.20 18.65
C ALA A 2 -13.25 20.83 17.55
N CYS A 3 -12.36 19.86 17.79
CA CYS A 3 -11.29 19.52 16.86
C CYS A 3 -11.78 18.65 15.68
N SER A 4 -12.84 17.87 15.88
CA SER A 4 -13.36 16.95 14.84
C SER A 4 -14.17 17.64 13.74
N ALA A 5 -14.82 18.78 14.02
CA ALA A 5 -15.68 19.47 13.04
C ALA A 5 -14.88 20.30 12.01
N SER A 6 -13.58 20.50 12.25
CA SER A 6 -12.68 21.24 11.35
C SER A 6 -12.00 20.36 10.31
N ILE A 7 -12.15 19.03 10.40
CA ILE A 7 -11.51 18.11 9.46
C ILE A 7 -12.35 18.07 8.18
N LYS A 8 -11.77 18.59 7.09
CA LYS A 8 -12.36 18.54 5.76
C LYS A 8 -11.93 17.26 5.08
N ARG A 9 -12.88 16.53 4.50
CA ARG A 9 -12.62 15.28 3.79
C ARG A 9 -13.32 15.30 2.44
N HIS A 10 -12.59 14.87 1.42
CA HIS A 10 -13.13 14.58 0.10
C HIS A 10 -12.86 13.10 -0.19
N GLU A 11 -13.90 12.34 -0.53
CA GLU A 11 -13.80 10.91 -0.82
C GLU A 11 -14.28 10.67 -2.27
N VAL A 12 -13.51 9.90 -3.03
CA VAL A 12 -13.83 9.57 -4.42
C VAL A 12 -13.62 8.09 -4.63
N ARG A 13 -14.67 7.39 -5.09
CA ARG A 13 -14.60 5.98 -5.46
C ARG A 13 -14.16 5.85 -6.91
N TYR A 14 -12.97 5.29 -7.15
CA TYR A 14 -12.42 5.17 -8.50
C TYR A 14 -12.71 3.81 -9.17
N ASP A 15 -13.19 2.82 -8.43
CA ASP A 15 -13.52 1.47 -8.94
C ASP A 15 -14.44 1.49 -10.16
N ASP A 16 -15.53 2.26 -10.06
CA ASP A 16 -16.57 2.39 -11.09
C ASP A 16 -16.06 3.13 -12.33
N VAL A 17 -15.02 3.95 -12.17
CA VAL A 17 -14.38 4.74 -13.24
C VAL A 17 -13.34 3.90 -13.98
N CYS A 18 -12.58 3.08 -13.27
CA CYS A 18 -11.48 2.33 -13.86
C CYS A 18 -11.96 1.11 -14.65
N GLN A 19 -13.06 0.44 -14.26
CA GLN A 19 -13.68 -0.67 -15.02
C GLN A 19 -12.69 -1.72 -15.58
N GLY A 20 -11.61 -2.02 -14.84
CA GLY A 20 -10.57 -2.96 -15.27
C GLY A 20 -9.48 -2.39 -16.20
N LYS A 21 -9.48 -1.08 -16.49
CA LYS A 21 -8.36 -0.39 -17.15
C LYS A 21 -7.16 -0.33 -16.23
N SER A 22 -5.96 -0.43 -16.80
CA SER A 22 -4.69 -0.31 -16.09
C SER A 22 -4.38 1.12 -15.63
N VAL A 23 -4.92 2.12 -16.32
CA VAL A 23 -4.80 3.54 -15.94
C VAL A 23 -6.16 4.21 -16.07
N CYS A 24 -6.50 5.03 -15.09
CA CYS A 24 -7.74 5.78 -15.04
C CYS A 24 -7.52 7.16 -14.44
N THR A 25 -8.35 8.10 -14.87
CA THR A 25 -8.29 9.50 -14.44
C THR A 25 -9.62 9.89 -13.81
N VAL A 26 -9.56 10.47 -12.63
CA VAL A 26 -10.74 10.94 -11.90
C VAL A 26 -10.60 12.42 -11.63
N ASP A 27 -11.58 13.17 -12.11
CA ASP A 27 -11.65 14.61 -11.93
C ASP A 27 -12.56 14.94 -10.74
N PHE A 28 -12.09 15.85 -9.88
CA PHE A 28 -12.87 16.31 -8.74
C PHE A 28 -12.62 17.77 -8.41
N THR A 29 -13.53 18.36 -7.63
CA THR A 29 -13.45 19.75 -7.18
C THR A 29 -13.59 19.80 -5.67
N LEU A 30 -12.74 20.60 -5.02
CA LEU A 30 -12.78 20.77 -3.57
C LEU A 30 -13.73 21.90 -3.16
N SER A 31 -14.52 21.66 -2.11
CA SER A 31 -15.43 22.67 -1.52
C SER A 31 -14.71 23.69 -0.65
N ASP A 32 -13.59 23.28 -0.05
CA ASP A 32 -12.83 24.05 0.94
C ASP A 32 -11.32 23.93 0.64
N ASP A 33 -10.56 24.94 1.08
CA ASP A 33 -9.10 24.91 1.02
C ASP A 33 -8.56 23.81 1.96
N ILE A 34 -7.65 22.97 1.46
CA ILE A 34 -6.95 21.95 2.25
C ILE A 34 -5.50 22.38 2.37
N VAL A 35 -5.08 22.71 3.59
CA VAL A 35 -3.70 23.06 3.93
C VAL A 35 -3.06 21.86 4.62
N ASP A 36 -1.85 21.48 4.20
CA ASP A 36 -1.11 20.33 4.73
C ASP A 36 -1.97 19.04 4.74
N GLY A 37 -2.46 18.70 3.54
CA GLY A 37 -3.40 17.60 3.35
C GLY A 37 -2.72 16.24 3.49
N VAL A 38 -3.55 15.20 3.60
CA VAL A 38 -3.10 13.81 3.51
C VAL A 38 -3.91 13.08 2.46
N LEU A 39 -3.23 12.29 1.64
CA LEU A 39 -3.85 11.36 0.70
C LEU A 39 -3.90 9.99 1.34
N MET A 40 -5.08 9.41 1.41
CA MET A 40 -5.32 8.05 1.91
C MET A 40 -6.04 7.22 0.86
N TYR A 41 -5.79 5.92 0.83
CA TYR A 41 -6.62 4.98 0.08
C TYR A 41 -7.51 4.21 1.05
N ARG A 42 -8.74 3.93 0.59
CA ARG A 42 -9.68 3.06 1.29
C ARG A 42 -9.81 1.74 0.55
N LEU A 43 -9.76 0.64 1.29
CA LEU A 43 -10.23 -0.66 0.80
C LEU A 43 -11.50 -1.03 1.55
N ASP A 44 -12.55 -1.30 0.79
CA ASP A 44 -13.82 -1.82 1.31
C ASP A 44 -13.93 -3.33 1.08
N ASN A 45 -14.63 -4.00 1.99
CA ASN A 45 -14.86 -5.45 1.96
C ASN A 45 -13.55 -6.28 1.91
N PHE A 46 -12.49 -5.79 2.57
CA PHE A 46 -11.22 -6.50 2.73
C PHE A 46 -11.07 -6.96 4.19
N TYR A 47 -11.23 -8.26 4.45
CA TYR A 47 -11.16 -8.83 5.80
C TYR A 47 -9.72 -9.02 6.30
N ALA A 48 -8.97 -7.92 6.43
CA ALA A 48 -7.60 -7.91 6.95
C ALA A 48 -7.50 -8.46 8.39
N ASN A 49 -8.61 -8.44 9.12
CA ASN A 49 -8.72 -8.91 10.50
C ASN A 49 -8.88 -10.44 10.63
N HIS A 50 -9.05 -11.17 9.53
CA HIS A 50 -9.21 -12.61 9.59
C HIS A 50 -7.98 -13.28 10.22
N LYS A 51 -8.20 -14.15 11.21
CA LYS A 51 -7.12 -14.75 12.04
C LYS A 51 -5.99 -15.35 11.22
N ASN A 52 -6.32 -16.09 10.15
CA ASN A 52 -5.31 -16.74 9.31
C ASN A 52 -4.56 -15.71 8.44
N PHE A 53 -5.22 -14.63 8.02
CA PHE A 53 -4.58 -13.56 7.26
C PHE A 53 -3.56 -12.83 8.13
N VAL A 54 -3.94 -12.39 9.33
CA VAL A 54 -3.05 -11.67 10.26
C VAL A 54 -1.84 -12.50 10.70
N LYS A 55 -2.03 -13.82 10.84
CA LYS A 55 -0.98 -14.75 11.24
C LYS A 55 0.00 -15.09 10.13
N SER A 56 -0.46 -15.10 8.86
CA SER A 56 0.31 -15.52 7.69
C SER A 56 1.39 -14.50 7.32
N ARG A 57 2.47 -14.46 8.12
CA ARG A 57 3.67 -13.62 7.94
C ARG A 57 4.79 -14.05 8.89
N SER A 58 6.05 -13.84 8.48
CA SER A 58 7.21 -14.08 9.33
C SER A 58 7.82 -12.78 9.87
N PHE A 59 7.76 -12.58 11.20
CA PHE A 59 8.39 -11.41 11.84
C PHE A 59 9.91 -11.43 11.84
N SER A 60 10.55 -12.59 11.72
CA SER A 60 12.00 -12.67 11.57
C SER A 60 12.40 -12.19 10.17
N GLN A 61 11.64 -12.58 9.14
CA GLN A 61 11.89 -12.12 7.77
C GLN A 61 11.75 -10.62 7.63
N LEU A 62 10.66 -10.05 8.16
CA LEU A 62 10.42 -8.61 8.09
C LEU A 62 11.54 -7.78 8.73
N ARG A 63 12.25 -8.34 9.72
CA ARG A 63 13.41 -7.71 10.37
C ARG A 63 14.75 -8.02 9.68
N GLY A 64 14.73 -8.64 8.50
CA GLY A 64 15.92 -8.98 7.70
C GLY A 64 16.62 -10.29 8.09
N GLY A 65 16.01 -11.10 8.95
CA GLY A 65 16.55 -12.38 9.43
C GLY A 65 15.87 -13.62 8.81
N SER A 66 16.50 -14.77 8.88
CA SER A 66 15.89 -16.00 8.35
C SER A 66 14.80 -16.55 9.28
N PRO A 67 13.69 -17.10 8.75
CA PRO A 67 12.67 -17.75 9.57
C PRO A 67 13.16 -19.08 10.15
N ALA A 68 12.81 -19.35 11.40
CA ALA A 68 13.07 -20.65 12.04
C ALA A 68 12.11 -21.76 11.54
N SER A 69 10.91 -21.37 11.12
CA SER A 69 9.87 -22.23 10.53
C SER A 69 9.07 -21.42 9.52
N LEU A 70 8.56 -22.10 8.48
CA LEU A 70 7.65 -21.52 7.48
C LEU A 70 6.17 -21.71 7.83
N SER A 71 5.87 -22.42 8.92
CA SER A 71 4.49 -22.67 9.38
C SER A 71 3.67 -21.40 9.60
N ASP A 72 4.34 -20.30 9.97
CA ASP A 72 3.69 -19.00 10.17
C ASP A 72 3.36 -18.28 8.86
N CYS A 73 3.82 -18.80 7.72
CA CYS A 73 3.57 -18.25 6.39
C CYS A 73 2.57 -19.05 5.55
N ASP A 74 2.03 -20.15 6.08
CA ASP A 74 0.98 -20.91 5.42
C ASP A 74 -0.19 -20.00 4.96
N PRO A 75 -0.69 -20.15 3.73
CA PRO A 75 -0.30 -21.08 2.66
C PRO A 75 0.74 -20.52 1.65
N VAL A 76 1.32 -19.34 1.90
CA VAL A 76 2.25 -18.66 0.96
C VAL A 76 3.67 -18.76 1.47
N GLU A 77 4.33 -19.89 1.24
CA GLU A 77 5.67 -20.17 1.77
C GLU A 77 6.76 -19.94 0.72
N HIS A 78 6.49 -20.27 -0.55
CA HIS A 78 7.47 -20.26 -1.63
C HIS A 78 7.11 -19.23 -2.71
N ASN A 79 8.09 -18.86 -3.54
CA ASN A 79 7.89 -17.90 -4.64
C ASN A 79 6.80 -18.33 -5.64
N ARG A 80 6.58 -19.63 -5.82
CA ARG A 80 5.47 -20.15 -6.64
C ARG A 80 4.09 -19.76 -6.09
N ASP A 81 3.96 -19.62 -4.77
CA ASP A 81 2.69 -19.35 -4.10
C ASP A 81 2.33 -17.86 -4.18
N VAL A 82 3.35 -17.00 -4.30
CA VAL A 82 3.21 -15.55 -4.52
C VAL A 82 2.74 -15.27 -5.95
N GLY A 83 3.22 -16.04 -6.93
CA GLY A 83 2.90 -15.85 -8.35
C GLY A 83 4.12 -15.58 -9.24
N SER A 84 5.25 -16.24 -8.97
CA SER A 84 6.53 -16.07 -9.69
C SER A 84 7.08 -14.63 -9.63
N PRO A 85 7.40 -14.14 -8.42
CA PRO A 85 7.91 -12.79 -8.23
C PRO A 85 9.30 -12.59 -8.84
N THR A 86 9.63 -11.33 -9.12
CA THR A 86 10.97 -10.88 -9.48
C THR A 86 11.69 -10.29 -8.26
N SER A 87 13.02 -10.32 -8.28
CA SER A 87 13.84 -9.65 -7.29
C SER A 87 13.64 -8.14 -7.36
N VAL A 88 13.45 -7.50 -6.21
CA VAL A 88 13.32 -6.03 -6.15
C VAL A 88 14.61 -5.31 -6.58
N THR A 89 15.76 -5.95 -6.43
CA THR A 89 17.07 -5.33 -6.73
C THR A 89 17.54 -5.64 -8.14
N THR A 90 17.42 -6.89 -8.58
CA THR A 90 17.99 -7.32 -9.88
C THR A 90 16.96 -7.39 -11.00
N GLY A 91 15.65 -7.35 -10.68
CA GLY A 91 14.57 -7.59 -11.64
C GLY A 91 14.52 -9.03 -12.18
N ALA A 92 15.43 -9.91 -11.75
CA ALA A 92 15.47 -11.29 -12.20
C ALA A 92 14.35 -12.12 -11.57
N ALA A 93 13.82 -13.08 -12.32
CA ALA A 93 12.82 -14.02 -11.80
C ALA A 93 13.40 -14.84 -10.64
N LEU A 94 12.68 -14.88 -9.52
CA LEU A 94 13.07 -15.68 -8.37
C LEU A 94 12.73 -17.16 -8.60
N LYS A 95 13.56 -18.05 -8.04
CA LYS A 95 13.36 -19.50 -8.18
C LYS A 95 12.02 -19.90 -7.54
N PRO A 96 11.11 -20.60 -8.26
CA PRO A 96 9.79 -20.97 -7.73
C PRO A 96 9.81 -21.88 -6.50
N SER A 97 10.88 -22.64 -6.28
CA SER A 97 11.08 -23.51 -5.11
C SER A 97 11.80 -22.83 -3.95
N ALA A 98 12.29 -21.60 -4.11
CA ALA A 98 12.89 -20.86 -3.02
C ALA A 98 11.81 -20.26 -2.13
N VAL A 99 12.14 -20.10 -0.84
CA VAL A 99 11.29 -19.45 0.15
C VAL A 99 10.97 -18.03 -0.31
N ALA A 100 9.69 -17.65 -0.20
CA ALA A 100 9.27 -16.29 -0.50
C ALA A 100 9.81 -15.33 0.56
N TYR A 101 10.36 -14.21 0.12
CA TYR A 101 10.90 -13.18 0.99
C TYR A 101 10.31 -11.82 0.62
N PRO A 102 9.27 -11.34 1.33
CA PRO A 102 8.61 -11.94 2.50
C PRO A 102 7.67 -13.08 2.11
N CYS A 103 7.41 -14.00 3.05
CA CYS A 103 6.36 -15.01 2.92
C CYS A 103 5.05 -14.56 3.61
N GLY A 104 3.95 -15.20 3.23
CA GLY A 104 2.64 -15.02 3.83
C GLY A 104 1.60 -14.24 3.01
N LEU A 105 0.34 -14.41 3.36
CA LEU A 105 -0.82 -13.81 2.68
C LEU A 105 -0.81 -12.29 2.76
N VAL A 106 -0.37 -11.72 3.89
CA VAL A 106 -0.36 -10.26 4.08
C VAL A 106 0.51 -9.60 3.02
N ALA A 107 1.67 -10.17 2.73
CA ALA A 107 2.55 -9.62 1.70
C ALA A 107 1.98 -9.83 0.30
N LYS A 108 1.47 -11.02 -0.01
CA LYS A 108 0.91 -11.35 -1.34
C LYS A 108 -0.20 -10.39 -1.78
N PHE A 109 -1.11 -10.04 -0.87
CA PHE A 109 -2.26 -9.18 -1.17
C PHE A 109 -2.00 -7.69 -0.93
N ARG A 110 -0.73 -7.27 -0.89
CA ARG A 110 -0.28 -5.87 -0.83
C ARG A 110 -1.02 -5.00 -1.84
N PHE A 111 -1.43 -3.82 -1.41
CA PHE A 111 -1.92 -2.76 -2.30
C PHE A 111 -0.82 -2.30 -3.28
N THR A 112 -1.13 -2.26 -4.57
CA THR A 112 -0.16 -1.99 -5.65
C THR A 112 -0.53 -0.81 -6.55
N ASP A 113 -1.69 -0.16 -6.35
CA ASP A 113 -2.03 1.01 -7.15
C ASP A 113 -1.15 2.20 -6.77
N SER A 114 -0.90 3.07 -7.75
CA SER A 114 -0.18 4.34 -7.55
C SER A 114 -1.01 5.54 -7.98
N PHE A 115 -0.72 6.68 -7.37
CA PHE A 115 -1.50 7.90 -7.55
C PHE A 115 -0.63 9.06 -8.01
N VAL A 116 -1.12 9.84 -8.98
CA VAL A 116 -0.53 11.10 -9.41
C VAL A 116 -1.61 12.16 -9.40
N LEU A 117 -1.37 13.25 -8.68
CA LEU A 117 -2.31 14.37 -8.56
C LEU A 117 -1.84 15.54 -9.43
N ALA A 118 -2.73 16.08 -10.25
CA ALA A 118 -2.50 17.27 -11.05
C ALA A 118 -3.51 18.38 -10.73
N ASP A 119 -3.06 19.63 -10.79
CA ASP A 119 -3.92 20.81 -10.61
C ASP A 119 -4.67 21.19 -11.91
N ALA A 120 -5.46 22.26 -11.83
CA ALA A 120 -6.26 22.73 -12.98
C ALA A 120 -5.41 23.19 -14.18
N SER A 121 -4.14 23.53 -13.96
CA SER A 121 -3.20 23.90 -15.02
C SER A 121 -2.50 22.69 -15.66
N GLY A 122 -2.71 21.49 -15.11
CA GLY A 122 -2.02 20.27 -15.49
C GLY A 122 -0.65 20.11 -14.83
N ALA A 123 -0.29 20.97 -13.86
CA ALA A 123 0.96 20.83 -13.12
C ALA A 123 0.81 19.73 -12.05
N SER A 124 1.86 18.91 -11.90
CA SER A 124 1.87 17.84 -10.89
C SER A 124 1.95 18.44 -9.50
N VAL A 125 0.98 18.11 -8.65
CA VAL A 125 1.02 18.40 -7.23
C VAL A 125 1.97 17.42 -6.55
N THR A 126 2.81 17.91 -5.64
CA THR A 126 3.75 17.07 -4.91
C THR A 126 3.03 16.19 -3.90
N LEU A 127 3.14 14.88 -4.09
CA LEU A 127 2.75 13.88 -3.10
C LEU A 127 4.02 13.42 -2.37
N ALA A 128 4.18 13.84 -1.12
CA ALA A 128 5.31 13.47 -0.28
C ALA A 128 5.05 12.08 0.33
N GLU A 129 5.68 11.06 -0.24
CA GLU A 129 5.58 9.65 0.19
C GLU A 129 6.61 9.28 1.28
N ALA A 130 7.40 10.25 1.75
CA ALA A 130 8.35 10.07 2.85
C ALA A 130 7.69 10.31 4.21
N SER A 131 8.12 9.58 5.24
CA SER A 131 7.62 9.71 6.62
C SER A 131 6.13 9.44 6.83
N ILE A 132 5.53 8.62 5.98
CA ILE A 132 4.17 8.09 6.12
C ILE A 132 4.11 6.95 7.15
N ALA A 133 5.19 6.17 7.30
CA ALA A 133 5.28 5.08 8.25
C ALA A 133 5.74 5.58 9.63
N LEU A 134 5.28 4.90 10.68
CA LEU A 134 5.68 5.24 12.04
C LEU A 134 7.19 5.14 12.22
N ALA A 135 7.75 6.04 13.02
CA ALA A 135 9.20 6.04 13.30
C ALA A 135 9.69 4.70 13.89
N ILE A 136 8.86 3.99 14.67
CA ILE A 136 9.22 2.67 15.21
C ILE A 136 9.31 1.59 14.13
N ASP A 137 8.42 1.66 13.14
CA ASP A 137 8.37 0.68 12.04
C ASP A 137 9.62 0.83 11.18
N ARG A 138 9.95 2.08 10.82
CA ARG A 138 11.14 2.45 10.05
C ARG A 138 12.47 2.12 10.74
N ARG A 139 12.52 2.19 12.07
CA ARG A 139 13.77 2.00 12.83
C ARG A 139 14.05 0.57 13.22
N SER A 140 13.02 -0.26 13.40
CA SER A 140 13.21 -1.52 14.16
C SER A 140 12.34 -2.70 13.73
N ARG A 141 11.21 -2.48 13.03
CA ARG A 141 10.30 -3.57 12.69
C ARG A 141 10.50 -4.11 11.29
N PHE A 142 10.94 -3.24 10.39
CA PHE A 142 11.18 -3.58 8.99
C PHE A 142 12.64 -3.29 8.64
N GLY A 143 13.27 -4.23 7.94
CA GLY A 143 14.65 -4.09 7.50
C GLY A 143 14.96 -5.14 6.44
N ASN A 144 15.56 -4.68 5.34
CA ASN A 144 15.94 -5.55 4.23
C ASN A 144 16.96 -6.61 4.64
N THR A 145 16.98 -7.74 3.93
CA THR A 145 17.99 -8.79 4.14
C THR A 145 19.37 -8.33 3.71
N ALA A 146 20.40 -8.98 4.26
CA ALA A 146 21.77 -8.84 3.74
C ALA A 146 21.87 -9.14 2.24
N ASP A 147 21.12 -10.14 1.76
CA ASP A 147 21.03 -10.47 0.33
C ASP A 147 19.69 -10.01 -0.27
N LYS A 148 19.61 -8.74 -0.68
CA LYS A 148 18.42 -8.15 -1.33
C LYS A 148 18.07 -8.80 -2.67
N SER A 149 18.89 -9.70 -3.21
CA SER A 149 18.54 -10.41 -4.44
C SER A 149 17.41 -11.42 -4.22
N GLN A 150 17.20 -11.90 -2.99
CA GLN A 150 16.21 -12.93 -2.66
C GLN A 150 14.83 -12.37 -2.35
N GLN A 151 14.73 -11.07 -2.07
CA GLN A 151 13.48 -10.42 -1.73
C GLN A 151 12.75 -9.90 -2.95
N TRP A 152 11.42 -10.05 -2.95
CA TRP A 152 10.54 -9.54 -4.00
C TRP A 152 9.80 -8.26 -3.64
N LEU A 153 9.85 -7.87 -2.36
CA LEU A 153 9.42 -6.56 -1.87
C LEU A 153 10.58 -5.83 -1.22
N ASP A 154 10.54 -4.51 -1.26
CA ASP A 154 11.39 -3.66 -0.43
C ASP A 154 10.74 -3.49 0.95
N PHE A 155 11.46 -3.85 2.02
CA PHE A 155 10.98 -3.66 3.39
C PHE A 155 11.21 -2.26 3.91
N GLU A 156 12.07 -1.50 3.25
CA GLU A 156 12.31 -0.09 3.55
C GLU A 156 11.27 0.83 2.86
N ASP A 157 10.45 0.28 1.94
CA ASP A 157 9.28 0.97 1.38
C ASP A 157 8.26 1.26 2.49
N GLU A 158 8.02 2.55 2.75
CA GLU A 158 7.09 2.98 3.79
C GLU A 158 5.63 2.59 3.47
N HIS A 159 5.23 2.47 2.19
CA HIS A 159 3.90 1.97 1.83
C HIS A 159 3.73 0.52 2.24
N PHE A 160 4.78 -0.29 2.11
CA PHE A 160 4.79 -1.66 2.61
C PHE A 160 4.63 -1.69 4.13
N MET A 161 5.35 -0.83 4.86
CA MET A 161 5.23 -0.75 6.32
C MET A 161 3.82 -0.38 6.77
N VAL A 162 3.20 0.62 6.12
CA VAL A 162 1.80 1.04 6.38
C VAL A 162 0.83 -0.10 6.08
N TRP A 163 1.05 -0.85 5.00
CA TRP A 163 0.24 -2.01 4.63
C TRP A 163 0.30 -3.12 5.69
N MET A 164 1.49 -3.44 6.19
CA MET A 164 1.72 -4.55 7.13
C MET A 164 1.12 -4.32 8.52
N ARG A 165 0.62 -3.12 8.82
CA ARG A 165 -0.15 -2.86 10.04
C ARG A 165 -1.57 -3.42 9.87
N PRO A 166 -1.97 -4.38 10.72
CA PRO A 166 -3.28 -5.02 10.59
C PRO A 166 -4.39 -4.03 10.94
N GLU A 167 -5.48 -4.13 10.20
CA GLU A 167 -6.68 -3.32 10.41
C GLU A 167 -7.76 -4.15 11.09
N THR A 168 -8.61 -3.49 11.87
CA THR A 168 -9.63 -4.18 12.67
C THR A 168 -10.94 -4.37 11.91
N PHE A 169 -11.24 -3.46 11.00
CA PHE A 169 -12.50 -3.43 10.24
C PHE A 169 -12.29 -3.91 8.80
N PRO A 170 -13.34 -4.44 8.16
CA PRO A 170 -13.26 -4.86 6.76
C PRO A 170 -13.27 -3.69 5.77
N TRP A 171 -13.51 -2.47 6.26
CA TRP A 171 -13.23 -1.21 5.56
C TRP A 171 -12.18 -0.44 6.35
N PHE A 172 -11.12 0.02 5.69
CA PHE A 172 -10.07 0.77 6.36
C PHE A 172 -9.38 1.76 5.43
N ASP A 173 -8.87 2.83 6.04
CA ASP A 173 -8.09 3.87 5.37
C ASP A 173 -6.61 3.69 5.72
N LYS A 174 -5.75 3.72 4.72
CA LYS A 174 -4.29 3.72 4.90
C LYS A 174 -3.67 4.96 4.26
N LEU A 175 -2.71 5.55 4.97
CA LEU A 175 -2.00 6.73 4.51
C LEU A 175 -1.14 6.37 3.29
N TYR A 176 -1.24 7.17 2.22
CA TYR A 176 -0.44 7.02 1.01
C TYR A 176 0.62 8.10 0.90
N ALA A 177 0.26 9.37 1.11
CA ALA A 177 1.18 10.49 1.00
C ALA A 177 0.72 11.71 1.82
N HIS A 178 1.67 12.57 2.16
CA HIS A 178 1.41 13.93 2.61
C HIS A 178 1.32 14.89 1.42
N VAL A 179 0.47 15.89 1.50
CA VAL A 179 0.26 16.91 0.46
C VAL A 179 0.65 18.26 1.07
N PRO A 180 1.94 18.64 1.03
CA PRO A 180 2.43 19.84 1.71
C PRO A 180 1.93 21.14 1.05
N SER A 181 1.58 21.09 -0.23
CA SER A 181 0.99 22.19 -0.98
C SER A 181 -0.46 22.44 -0.54
N THR A 182 -0.88 23.70 -0.53
CA THR A 182 -2.29 24.03 -0.30
C THR A 182 -3.14 23.74 -1.53
N LEU A 183 -4.15 22.88 -1.38
CA LEU A 183 -5.17 22.67 -2.39
C LEU A 183 -6.27 23.70 -2.22
N LYS A 184 -6.64 24.40 -3.29
CA LYS A 184 -7.59 25.51 -3.28
C LYS A 184 -9.00 25.05 -3.60
N ALA A 185 -9.97 25.59 -2.87
CA ALA A 185 -11.38 25.40 -3.14
C ALA A 185 -11.75 25.90 -4.54
N GLY A 186 -12.74 25.26 -5.16
CA GLY A 186 -13.30 25.65 -6.45
C GLY A 186 -12.41 25.36 -7.66
N GLN A 187 -11.18 24.85 -7.47
CA GLN A 187 -10.33 24.38 -8.57
C GLN A 187 -10.62 22.92 -8.90
N LYS A 188 -10.44 22.58 -10.18
CA LYS A 188 -10.50 21.20 -10.66
C LYS A 188 -9.15 20.54 -10.45
N TYR A 189 -9.16 19.36 -9.85
CA TYR A 189 -8.00 18.49 -9.70
C TYR A 189 -8.24 17.20 -10.47
N THR A 190 -7.17 16.65 -11.03
CA THR A 190 -7.19 15.37 -11.75
C THR A 190 -6.29 14.38 -11.03
N LEU A 191 -6.89 13.29 -10.56
CA LEU A 191 -6.17 12.16 -9.98
C LEU A 191 -5.99 11.08 -11.04
N THR A 192 -4.75 10.81 -11.43
CA THR A 192 -4.41 9.69 -12.30
C THR A 192 -4.04 8.50 -11.42
N ILE A 193 -4.74 7.38 -11.58
CA ILE A 193 -4.52 6.14 -10.85
C ILE A 193 -3.95 5.10 -11.81
N SER A 194 -2.83 4.48 -11.44
CA SER A 194 -2.35 3.25 -12.06
C SER A 194 -2.98 2.07 -11.32
N ASN A 195 -4.04 1.50 -11.88
CA ASN A 195 -4.81 0.40 -11.31
C ASN A 195 -4.15 -0.94 -11.63
N ALA A 196 -3.28 -1.39 -10.73
CA ALA A 196 -2.52 -2.63 -10.80
C ALA A 196 -2.96 -3.65 -9.74
N TYR A 197 -3.83 -3.27 -8.80
CA TYR A 197 -4.27 -4.11 -7.70
C TYR A 197 -5.37 -5.09 -8.12
N ASP A 198 -5.05 -6.38 -8.04
CA ASP A 198 -6.00 -7.45 -8.33
C ASP A 198 -6.95 -7.70 -7.15
N ARG A 199 -8.25 -7.53 -7.40
CA ARG A 199 -9.32 -7.69 -6.41
C ARG A 199 -10.01 -9.05 -6.49
N SER A 200 -9.75 -9.85 -7.53
CA SER A 200 -10.46 -11.09 -7.82
C SER A 200 -10.27 -12.17 -6.74
N GLY A 201 -9.13 -12.14 -6.03
CA GLY A 201 -8.81 -13.08 -4.95
C GLY A 201 -9.33 -12.70 -3.57
N VAL A 202 -9.84 -11.48 -3.39
CA VAL A 202 -10.23 -10.92 -2.07
C VAL A 202 -11.75 -10.85 -1.91
N GLN A 203 -12.49 -10.63 -2.99
CA GLN A 203 -13.94 -10.52 -2.97
C GLN A 203 -14.60 -11.91 -3.09
N LYS A 204 -14.80 -12.61 -1.96
CA LYS A 204 -15.77 -13.70 -1.85
C LYS A 204 -16.59 -13.55 -0.58
#